data_AF-A0A4P7ZUH8-F1
#
_entry.id   AF-A0A4P7ZUH8-F1
#
_cell.length_a   1.000
_cell.length_b   1.000
_cell.length_c   1.000
_cell.angle_alpha   90.00
_cell.angle_beta   90.00
_cell.angle_gamma   90.00
#
_symmetry.space_group_name_H-M   'P 1'
#
loop_
_entity.id
_entity.type
_entity.pdbx_description
1 polymer ?
#
loop_
_entity_poly.entity_id
_entity_poly.type
_entity_poly.pdbx_seq_one_letter_code
_entity_poly.pdbx_strand_id
1 'polypeptide(L)' 'MTASCFSTPLPVAHGLRRPRLRARGLVLPAVIAMVLGAALLAPEQPRAQAEICERHNGAAACRIW' A
#
# COMPACT_ATOMS: atom_id res chain seq x y z
N MET A 1 3.99 30.71 8.65
CA MET A 1 3.32 30.66 7.32
C MET A 1 4.40 30.59 6.26
N THR A 2 4.71 29.40 5.74
CA THR A 2 5.64 29.24 4.61
C THR A 2 4.98 28.30 3.61
N ALA A 3 4.48 28.86 2.51
CA ALA A 3 3.92 28.09 1.41
C ALA A 3 5.06 27.76 0.44
N SER A 4 5.44 26.49 0.38
CA SER A 4 6.45 25.99 -0.55
C SER A 4 5.81 25.76 -1.91
N CYS A 5 6.09 26.63 -2.87
CA CYS A 5 5.72 26.45 -4.27
C CYS A 5 6.61 25.38 -4.90
N PHE A 6 6.23 24.10 -4.78
CA PHE A 6 6.89 23.02 -5.48
C PHE A 6 6.32 22.92 -6.90
N SER A 7 6.90 23.70 -7.82
CA SER A 7 6.61 23.58 -9.25
C SER A 7 7.10 22.22 -9.75
N THR A 8 6.19 21.25 -9.80
CA THR A 8 6.46 19.95 -10.41
C THR A 8 6.30 20.11 -11.93
N PRO A 9 7.34 19.90 -12.75
CA PRO A 9 7.16 19.87 -14.19
C PRO A 9 6.30 18.65 -14.54
N LEU A 10 5.14 18.90 -15.15
CA LEU A 10 4.30 17.84 -15.71
C LEU A 10 5.09 17.11 -16.80
N PRO A 11 5.25 15.78 -16.73
CA PRO A 11 5.88 15.04 -17.81
C PRO A 11 4.94 15.08 -19.03
N VAL A 12 5.44 15.62 -20.15
CA VAL A 12 4.77 15.57 -21.44
C VAL A 12 4.62 14.11 -21.84
N ALA A 13 3.39 13.60 -21.75
CA ALA A 13 3.04 12.23 -22.11
C ALA A 13 3.15 12.03 -23.62
N HIS A 14 4.36 11.73 -24.11
CA HIS A 14 4.56 11.20 -25.45
C HIS A 14 3.88 9.85 -25.54
N GLY A 15 2.83 9.78 -26.36
CA GLY A 15 2.04 8.61 -26.77
C GLY A 15 2.44 7.27 -26.15
N LEU A 16 1.90 6.98 -24.97
CA LEU A 16 1.89 5.62 -24.42
C LEU A 16 1.02 4.75 -25.34
N ARG A 17 1.64 4.17 -26.37
CA ARG A 17 1.10 3.02 -27.10
C ARG A 17 1.02 1.88 -26.09
N ARG A 18 -0.07 1.84 -25.33
CA ARG A 18 -0.32 0.81 -24.32
C ARG A 18 -0.26 -0.54 -25.03
N PRO A 19 0.73 -1.40 -24.73
CA PRO A 19 0.64 -2.77 -25.18
C PRO A 19 -0.67 -3.31 -24.61
N ARG A 20 -1.56 -3.80 -25.47
CA ARG A 20 -2.73 -4.57 -25.03
C ARG A 20 -2.21 -5.90 -24.52
N LEU A 21 -1.58 -5.88 -23.34
CA LEU A 21 -1.31 -7.07 -22.55
C LEU A 21 -2.67 -7.77 -22.44
N ARG A 22 -2.76 -9.01 -22.93
CA ARG A 22 -3.96 -9.83 -22.76
C ARG A 22 -4.20 -9.96 -21.26
N ALA A 23 -5.08 -9.11 -20.72
CA ALA A 23 -5.31 -8.99 -19.29
C ALA A 23 -5.65 -10.33 -18.64
N ARG A 24 -6.29 -11.24 -19.40
CA ARG A 24 -6.58 -12.63 -19.00
C ARG A 24 -5.35 -13.43 -18.56
N GLY A 25 -4.18 -13.20 -19.17
CA GLY A 25 -2.95 -13.92 -18.82
C GLY A 25 -2.24 -13.39 -17.57
N LEU A 26 -2.63 -12.19 -17.09
CA LEU A 26 -1.99 -11.53 -15.96
C LEU A 26 -2.77 -11.66 -14.65
N VAL A 27 -4.00 -12.16 -14.69
CA VAL A 27 -4.83 -12.29 -13.47
C VAL A 27 -4.16 -13.22 -12.45
N LEU A 28 -3.78 -14.42 -12.88
CA LEU A 28 -3.15 -15.39 -11.98
C LEU A 28 -1.82 -14.89 -11.38
N PRO A 29 -0.85 -14.39 -12.16
CA PRO A 29 0.39 -13.87 -11.57
C PRO A 29 0.15 -12.62 -10.71
N ALA A 30 -0.82 -11.77 -11.04
CA ALA A 30 -1.17 -10.62 -10.20
C ALA A 30 -1.76 -11.05 -8.85
N VAL A 31 -2.65 -12.06 -8.83
CA VAL A 31 -3.19 -12.62 -7.59
C VAL A 31 -2.09 -13.24 -6.75
N ILE A 32 -1.19 -14.03 -7.36
CA ILE A 32 -0.06 -14.64 -6.64
C ILE A 32 0.85 -13.54 -6.06
N ALA A 33 1.20 -12.52 -6.84
CA ALA A 33 2.02 -11.42 -6.37
C ALA A 33 1.34 -10.65 -5.23
N MET A 34 0.03 -10.44 -5.29
CA MET A 34 -0.72 -9.78 -4.22
C MET A 34 -0.75 -10.63 -2.94
N VAL A 35 -0.97 -11.94 -3.05
CA VAL A 35 -0.95 -12.85 -1.90
C VAL A 35 0.44 -12.92 -1.28
N LEU A 36 1.50 -13.02 -2.09
CA LEU A 36 2.87 -12.99 -1.58
C LEU A 36 3.18 -11.67 -0.90
N GLY A 37 2.81 -10.55 -1.52
CA GLY A 37 2.97 -9.22 -0.93
C GLY A 37 2.22 -9.13 0.39
N ALA A 38 0.96 -9.57 0.44
CA ALA A 38 0.20 -9.60 1.69
C ALA A 38 0.87 -10.49 2.75
N ALA A 39 1.43 -11.65 2.39
CA ALA A 39 2.13 -12.51 3.34
C ALA A 39 3.44 -11.90 3.85
N LEU A 40 4.20 -11.19 3.00
CA LEU A 40 5.45 -10.52 3.40
C LEU A 40 5.21 -9.24 4.20
N LEU A 41 4.14 -8.50 3.89
CA LEU A 41 3.82 -7.23 4.54
C LEU A 41 2.80 -7.37 5.68
N ALA A 42 2.18 -8.54 5.85
CA ALA A 42 1.28 -8.78 6.97
C ALA A 42 2.05 -8.55 8.28
N PRO A 43 1.43 -7.87 9.26
CA PRO A 43 2.05 -7.68 10.56
C PRO A 43 2.31 -9.05 11.18
N GLU A 44 3.59 -9.37 11.42
CA GLU A 44 4.08 -10.64 11.95
C GLU A 44 3.32 -11.10 13.20
N GLN A 45 2.89 -10.17 14.07
CA GLN A 45 2.24 -10.50 15.34
C GLN A 45 1.18 -9.46 15.74
N PRO A 46 -0.10 -9.64 15.35
CA PRO A 46 -1.17 -8.70 15.71
C PRO A 46 -1.37 -8.55 17.22
N ARG A 47 -1.08 -9.61 18.01
CA ARG A 47 -1.14 -9.55 19.48
C ARG A 47 -0.04 -8.66 20.07
N ALA A 48 1.18 -8.75 19.56
CA ALA A 48 2.28 -7.90 20.03
C ALA A 48 2.04 -6.43 19.69
N GLN A 49 1.47 -6.14 18.52
CA GLN A 49 1.06 -4.79 18.11
C GLN A 49 -0.03 -4.24 19.04
N ALA A 50 -1.02 -5.06 19.42
CA ALA A 50 -2.05 -4.65 20.37
C ALA A 50 -1.46 -4.31 21.74
N GLU A 51 -0.56 -5.14 22.27
CA GLU A 51 0.11 -4.87 23.55
C GLU A 51 0.92 -3.56 23.53
N ILE A 52 1.68 -3.33 22.46
CA ILE A 52 2.46 -2.08 22.28
C ILE A 52 1.50 -0.89 22.17
N CYS A 53 0.46 -1.01 21.36
CA CYS A 53 -0.53 0.04 21.19
C CYS A 53 -1.19 0.40 22.52
N GLU A 54 -1.62 -0.59 23.32
CA GLU A 54 -2.29 -0.38 24.60
C GLU A 54 -1.37 0.32 25.59
N ARG A 55 -0.08 -0.07 25.62
CA ARG A 55 0.95 0.55 26.47
C ARG A 55 1.11 2.05 26.21
N HIS A 56 0.86 2.53 24.98
CA HIS A 56 1.11 3.92 24.59
C HIS A 56 -0.14 4.77 24.37
N ASN A 57 -1.29 4.18 24.05
CA ASN A 57 -2.48 4.91 23.60
C ASN A 57 -3.77 4.52 24.36
N GLY A 58 -3.73 3.46 25.19
CA GLY A 58 -4.88 2.90 25.90
C GLY A 58 -5.77 2.00 25.05
N ALA A 59 -6.50 1.08 25.69
CA ALA A 59 -7.26 -0.01 25.05
C ALA A 59 -8.32 0.45 24.04
N ALA A 60 -8.92 1.64 24.25
CA ALA A 60 -9.93 2.16 23.34
C ALA A 60 -9.36 2.50 21.95
N ALA A 61 -8.09 2.94 21.87
CA ALA A 61 -7.43 3.32 20.63
C ALA A 61 -6.95 2.11 19.81
N CYS A 62 -6.80 0.95 20.44
CA CYS A 62 -6.24 -0.26 19.83
C CYS A 62 -7.29 -1.26 19.36
N ARG A 63 -8.58 -0.94 19.54
CA ARG A 63 -9.68 -1.76 19.01
C ARG A 63 -9.77 -1.59 17.49
N ILE A 64 -9.73 -2.71 16.78
CA ILE A 64 -9.95 -2.78 15.34
C ILE A 64 -11.43 -3.12 15.14
N TRP A 65 -12.19 -2.25 14.48
CA TRP A 65 -13.62 -2.43 14.16
C TRP A 65 -13.82 -2.71 12.67
#